data_AF-A0A0D8Y363-F1
#
_entry.id   AF-A0A0D8Y363-F1
#
_cell.length_a   1.000
_cell.length_b   1.000
_cell.length_c   1.000
_cell.angle_alpha   90.00
_cell.angle_beta   90.00
_cell.angle_gamma   90.00
#
_symmetry.space_group_name_H-M   'P 1'
#
loop_
_entity.id
_entity.type
_entity.pdbx_description
1 polymer ?
#
loop_
_entity_poly.entity_id
_entity_poly.type
_entity_poly.pdbx_seq_one_letter_code
_entity_poly.pdbx_strand_id
1 'polypeptide(L)'
;MDLRLPYHFFLFLLAAVIVSPMLPYKWRSNKKLPKYPVIIIPGDAGSQLEANLTGKPFVVHYICEKQSSDFFDLWLNLELFVPLVIDCWVDNMMLVFNSTTGLSSNMPGVEIRVPGYGGTNTIEWLDKSKASTGMYFFTVVDKMVSWGYSRGKNVMGAPFDWRKSPNELYLYFDLLKATIETTYRYSGHTKVIILAHSMGNPLMLYFYNHIVDQEWKDKYIESHVSLAAPWGGSMQIVRLFASGYNMNYYRVILPPSKLRAMQRSFTSSAFLFPSTAVWNDTDILASANGKNYTVANVEEFFTDINYLTGWQQYKVAGQLNGNLDAPGVKLHCLYGTGIDTPEIFTWSRGYFPDYPPNILNGDGDGTVNRKSAEVCMRWNERNNGGKPVTIHEIPGAEHMEILHNPTAIEIVRKAIFGLL
;
A
#
# COMPACT_ATOMS: atom_id res chain seq x y z
N MET A 1 38.58 -87.39 26.01
CA MET A 1 39.12 -88.36 25.03
C MET A 1 38.53 -87.97 23.69
N ASP A 2 39.15 -87.03 22.97
CA ASP A 2 40.35 -87.18 22.11
C ASP A 2 40.03 -87.63 20.69
N LEU A 3 40.87 -87.10 19.77
CA LEU A 3 41.03 -87.35 18.31
C LEU A 3 40.14 -86.50 17.39
N ARG A 4 40.56 -85.31 16.89
CA ARG A 4 41.66 -84.96 15.94
C ARG A 4 41.67 -85.86 14.69
N LEU A 5 41.49 -85.39 13.45
CA LEU A 5 42.35 -84.57 12.54
C LEU A 5 41.63 -84.56 11.14
N PRO A 6 42.15 -84.01 10.02
CA PRO A 6 42.91 -82.77 9.77
C PRO A 6 42.50 -81.97 8.49
N TYR A 7 42.90 -80.69 8.48
CA TYR A 7 43.49 -79.89 7.37
C TYR A 7 42.99 -80.02 5.92
N HIS A 8 42.54 -78.90 5.35
CA HIS A 8 43.13 -78.38 4.10
C HIS A 8 43.09 -76.84 4.04
N PHE A 9 44.27 -76.30 3.74
CA PHE A 9 44.63 -74.91 3.45
C PHE A 9 43.81 -74.31 2.30
N PHE A 10 43.35 -73.05 2.44
CA PHE A 10 43.20 -72.14 1.29
C PHE A 10 43.53 -70.69 1.69
N LEU A 11 44.27 -70.03 0.81
CA LEU A 11 44.94 -68.74 0.95
C LEU A 11 43.99 -67.58 1.27
N PHE A 12 44.41 -66.71 2.21
CA PHE A 12 43.88 -65.35 2.35
C PHE A 12 44.66 -64.39 1.43
N LEU A 13 43.99 -63.85 0.42
CA LEU A 13 44.42 -62.67 -0.33
C LEU A 13 43.73 -61.43 0.28
N LEU A 14 44.49 -60.64 1.02
CA LEU A 14 44.07 -59.34 1.55
C LEU A 14 44.13 -58.29 0.43
N ALA A 15 42.99 -57.98 -0.19
CA ALA A 15 42.82 -56.77 -0.97
C ALA A 15 42.23 -55.68 -0.07
N ALA A 16 43.07 -54.73 0.36
CA ALA A 16 42.63 -53.54 1.07
C ALA A 16 41.88 -52.61 0.10
N VAL A 17 40.54 -52.62 0.15
CA VAL A 17 39.71 -51.61 -0.52
C VAL A 17 39.73 -50.35 0.35
N ILE A 18 40.50 -49.35 -0.08
CA ILE A 18 40.41 -47.99 0.47
C ILE A 18 39.09 -47.39 -0.04
N VAL A 19 38.04 -47.44 0.78
CA VAL A 19 36.83 -46.65 0.55
C VAL A 19 37.14 -45.22 0.96
N SER A 20 37.51 -44.37 0.00
CA SER A 20 37.47 -42.92 0.21
C SER A 20 36.03 -42.51 0.48
N PRO A 21 35.72 -41.79 1.58
CA PRO A 21 34.40 -41.22 1.75
C PRO A 21 34.22 -40.15 0.68
N MET A 22 33.41 -40.42 -0.34
CA MET A 22 32.90 -39.38 -1.22
C MET A 22 32.13 -38.40 -0.35
N LEU A 23 32.75 -37.26 -0.04
CA LEU A 23 32.06 -36.11 0.53
C LEU A 23 30.85 -35.82 -0.37
N PRO A 24 29.65 -35.57 0.19
CA PRO A 24 28.49 -35.24 -0.62
C PRO A 24 28.83 -34.05 -1.50
N TYR A 25 28.71 -34.24 -2.82
CA TYR A 25 28.90 -33.21 -3.82
C TYR A 25 27.91 -32.09 -3.49
N LYS A 26 28.39 -31.02 -2.84
CA LYS A 26 27.63 -29.80 -2.63
C LYS A 26 27.35 -29.23 -4.01
N TRP A 27 26.13 -29.46 -4.52
CA TRP A 27 25.57 -28.62 -5.57
C TRP A 27 25.64 -27.18 -5.07
N ARG A 28 26.70 -26.45 -5.46
CA ARG A 28 26.71 -24.99 -5.37
C ARG A 28 25.68 -24.52 -6.37
N SER A 29 24.46 -24.35 -5.90
CA SER A 29 23.47 -23.54 -6.59
C SER A 29 24.11 -22.18 -6.85
N ASN A 30 24.54 -21.92 -8.09
CA ASN A 30 24.99 -20.61 -8.58
C ASN A 30 23.83 -19.60 -8.65
N LYS A 31 22.73 -19.80 -7.90
CA LYS A 31 21.69 -18.78 -7.76
C LYS A 31 22.31 -17.58 -7.07
N LYS A 32 22.49 -16.50 -7.83
CA LYS A 32 22.82 -15.18 -7.31
C LYS A 32 21.79 -14.87 -6.23
N LEU A 33 22.25 -14.56 -5.03
CA LEU A 33 21.39 -14.16 -3.93
C LEU A 33 20.98 -12.69 -4.12
N PRO A 34 19.79 -12.30 -3.63
CA PRO A 34 19.38 -10.90 -3.67
C PRO A 34 20.32 -10.06 -2.81
N LYS A 35 20.59 -8.83 -3.26
CA LYS A 35 21.62 -7.98 -2.65
C LYS A 35 21.09 -7.18 -1.47
N TYR A 36 19.88 -6.65 -1.57
CA TYR A 36 19.35 -5.69 -0.60
C TYR A 36 18.12 -6.24 0.13
N PRO A 37 17.96 -6.05 1.45
CA PRO A 37 16.69 -6.29 2.11
C PRO A 37 15.61 -5.31 1.59
N VAL A 38 14.35 -5.72 1.66
CA VAL A 38 13.20 -4.96 1.15
C VAL A 38 12.16 -4.77 2.26
N ILE A 39 11.68 -3.53 2.40
CA ILE A 39 10.50 -3.20 3.21
C ILE A 39 9.39 -2.74 2.27
N ILE A 40 8.23 -3.38 2.38
CA ILE A 40 7.06 -3.13 1.55
C ILE A 40 6.08 -2.22 2.28
N ILE A 41 5.71 -1.11 1.64
CA ILE A 41 4.71 -0.16 2.14
C ILE A 41 3.43 -0.30 1.29
N PRO A 42 2.32 -0.80 1.86
CA PRO A 42 1.09 -1.00 1.11
C PRO A 42 0.38 0.32 0.77
N GLY A 43 -0.60 0.24 -0.13
CA GLY A 43 -1.47 1.35 -0.49
C GLY A 43 -2.69 1.51 0.42
N ASP A 44 -3.63 2.35 -0.01
CA ASP A 44 -4.94 2.47 0.61
C ASP A 44 -5.66 1.12 0.57
N ALA A 45 -6.30 0.74 1.68
CA ALA A 45 -6.88 -0.58 1.89
C ALA A 45 -5.91 -1.77 1.69
N GLY A 46 -4.59 -1.53 1.64
CA GLY A 46 -3.57 -2.50 1.23
C GLY A 46 -3.02 -3.40 2.34
N SER A 47 -3.65 -3.40 3.52
CA SER A 47 -3.31 -4.34 4.59
C SER A 47 -4.52 -4.66 5.45
N GLN A 48 -4.51 -5.84 6.08
CA GLN A 48 -5.54 -6.24 7.03
C GLN A 48 -5.74 -5.22 8.17
N LEU A 49 -6.96 -5.11 8.68
CA LEU A 49 -7.30 -4.43 9.93
C LEU A 49 -8.14 -5.36 10.81
N GLU A 50 -7.87 -5.35 12.11
CA GLU A 50 -8.66 -6.07 13.11
C GLU A 50 -9.33 -5.08 14.06
N ALA A 51 -10.53 -5.41 14.51
CA ALA A 51 -11.30 -4.58 15.43
C ALA A 51 -11.76 -5.33 16.66
N ASN A 52 -11.91 -4.62 17.78
CA ASN A 52 -12.56 -5.10 18.99
C ASN A 52 -13.63 -4.08 19.40
N LEU A 53 -14.87 -4.55 19.60
CA LEU A 53 -15.97 -3.72 20.09
C LEU A 53 -15.96 -3.77 21.62
N THR A 54 -15.64 -2.64 22.25
CA THR A 54 -15.45 -2.53 23.70
C THR A 54 -16.71 -2.03 24.43
N GLY A 55 -17.82 -1.85 23.70
CA GLY A 55 -19.08 -1.33 24.24
C GLY A 55 -19.56 -0.12 23.47
N LYS A 56 -20.06 -0.32 22.25
CA LYS A 56 -20.63 0.75 21.44
C LYS A 56 -21.88 1.33 22.12
N PRO A 57 -21.97 2.66 22.32
CA PRO A 57 -23.13 3.27 22.98
C PRO A 57 -24.42 3.08 22.15
N PHE A 58 -24.30 3.21 20.84
CA PHE A 58 -25.39 3.02 19.87
C PHE A 58 -24.92 2.14 18.72
N VAL A 59 -25.88 1.62 17.97
CA VAL A 59 -25.66 0.84 16.74
C VAL A 59 -26.65 1.29 15.68
N VAL A 60 -26.25 1.21 14.41
CA VAL A 60 -27.07 1.64 13.27
C VAL A 60 -28.22 0.70 12.95
N HIS A 61 -28.12 -0.57 13.37
CA HIS A 61 -29.16 -1.58 13.20
C HIS A 61 -29.15 -2.56 14.39
N TYR A 62 -30.30 -3.20 14.67
CA TYR A 62 -30.43 -4.11 15.82
C TYR A 62 -29.57 -5.39 15.70
N ILE A 63 -29.10 -5.72 14.48
CA ILE A 63 -28.21 -6.87 14.23
C ILE A 63 -26.74 -6.54 14.50
N CYS A 64 -26.38 -5.26 14.62
CA CYS A 64 -25.00 -4.89 14.83
C CYS A 64 -24.61 -5.13 16.29
N GLU A 65 -23.47 -5.77 16.49
CA GLU A 65 -22.95 -6.02 17.83
C GLU A 65 -22.46 -4.73 18.49
N LYS A 66 -22.64 -4.66 19.81
CA LYS A 66 -22.07 -3.58 20.64
C LYS A 66 -20.74 -3.97 21.27
N GLN A 67 -20.50 -5.26 21.45
CA GLN A 67 -19.35 -5.82 22.13
C GLN A 67 -18.91 -7.09 21.42
N SER A 68 -17.61 -7.34 21.38
CA SER A 68 -17.00 -8.59 20.92
C SER A 68 -16.10 -9.15 22.02
N SER A 69 -15.91 -10.46 22.04
CA SER A 69 -15.06 -11.11 23.03
C SER A 69 -13.56 -10.95 22.77
N ASP A 70 -13.17 -10.82 21.51
CA ASP A 70 -11.79 -10.65 21.05
C ASP A 70 -11.78 -9.83 19.75
N PHE A 71 -10.58 -9.52 19.25
CA PHE A 71 -10.39 -8.92 17.95
C PHE A 71 -10.88 -9.83 16.82
N PHE A 72 -11.63 -9.26 15.88
CA PHE A 72 -12.09 -9.92 14.65
C PHE A 72 -11.59 -9.19 13.40
N ASP A 73 -11.68 -9.88 12.26
CA ASP A 73 -11.26 -9.35 10.96
C ASP A 73 -12.22 -8.27 10.47
N LEU A 74 -11.76 -7.02 10.52
CA LEU A 74 -12.51 -5.87 10.03
C LEU A 74 -12.27 -5.65 8.53
N TRP A 75 -11.04 -5.89 8.06
CA TRP A 75 -10.68 -5.78 6.66
C TRP A 75 -9.61 -6.82 6.28
N LEU A 76 -9.75 -7.56 5.18
CA LEU A 76 -10.91 -7.72 4.32
C LEU A 76 -11.72 -8.94 4.78
N ASN A 77 -13.01 -8.77 5.03
CA ASN A 77 -13.92 -9.88 5.31
C ASN A 77 -15.17 -9.74 4.43
N LEU A 78 -15.30 -10.62 3.42
CA LEU A 78 -16.38 -10.56 2.44
C LEU A 78 -17.76 -10.85 3.04
N GLU A 79 -17.83 -11.56 4.16
CA GLU A 79 -19.09 -11.83 4.86
C GLU A 79 -19.70 -10.55 5.44
N LEU A 80 -18.87 -9.53 5.72
CA LEU A 80 -19.32 -8.24 6.22
C LEU A 80 -20.01 -7.38 5.16
N PHE A 81 -19.99 -7.79 3.88
CA PHE A 81 -20.54 -7.01 2.77
C PHE A 81 -21.96 -7.41 2.37
N VAL A 82 -22.53 -8.43 3.01
CA VAL A 82 -23.92 -8.83 2.75
C VAL A 82 -24.90 -7.73 3.17
N PRO A 83 -26.09 -7.65 2.54
CA PRO A 83 -27.10 -6.66 2.91
C PRO A 83 -27.37 -6.64 4.41
N LEU A 84 -27.63 -5.44 4.95
CA LEU A 84 -27.79 -5.13 6.38
C LEU A 84 -26.51 -5.21 7.22
N VAL A 85 -25.62 -6.19 7.00
CA VAL A 85 -24.35 -6.31 7.74
C VAL A 85 -23.34 -5.23 7.33
N ILE A 86 -23.37 -4.83 6.05
CA ILE A 86 -22.52 -3.77 5.52
C ILE A 86 -22.65 -2.45 6.31
N ASP A 87 -23.85 -2.14 6.81
CA ASP A 87 -24.07 -0.92 7.60
C ASP A 87 -23.35 -1.00 8.95
N CYS A 88 -23.32 -2.18 9.59
CA CYS A 88 -22.56 -2.43 10.81
C CYS A 88 -21.05 -2.30 10.56
N TRP A 89 -20.56 -2.84 9.45
CA TRP A 89 -19.15 -2.76 9.08
C TRP A 89 -18.71 -1.33 8.78
N VAL A 90 -19.49 -0.58 8.00
CA VAL A 90 -19.27 0.85 7.72
C VAL A 90 -19.16 1.64 9.04
N ASP A 91 -20.10 1.43 9.97
CA ASP A 91 -20.11 2.10 11.27
C ASP A 91 -18.93 1.69 12.18
N ASN A 92 -18.38 0.49 12.03
CA ASN A 92 -17.18 0.06 12.76
C ASN A 92 -15.89 0.61 12.14
N MET A 93 -15.86 0.78 10.81
CA MET A 93 -14.68 1.24 10.09
C MET A 93 -14.48 2.76 10.15
N MET A 94 -15.56 3.52 10.34
CA MET A 94 -15.55 4.99 10.38
C MET A 94 -14.55 5.57 11.39
N LEU A 95 -14.07 6.76 11.08
CA LEU A 95 -13.33 7.63 11.99
C LEU A 95 -14.20 8.81 12.45
N VAL A 96 -13.93 9.30 13.65
CA VAL A 96 -14.47 10.56 14.16
C VAL A 96 -13.38 11.61 14.07
N PHE A 97 -13.58 12.64 13.25
CA PHE A 97 -12.63 13.73 13.09
C PHE A 97 -12.92 14.87 14.06
N ASN A 98 -11.90 15.33 14.78
CA ASN A 98 -11.97 16.51 15.64
C ASN A 98 -11.32 17.69 14.93
N SER A 99 -12.13 18.64 14.47
CA SER A 99 -11.66 19.83 13.74
C SER A 99 -10.81 20.78 14.59
N THR A 100 -10.92 20.73 15.91
CA THR A 100 -10.12 21.57 16.82
C THR A 100 -8.70 21.04 16.93
N THR A 101 -8.53 19.71 17.01
CA THR A 101 -7.20 19.10 17.11
C THR A 101 -6.59 18.77 15.75
N GLY A 102 -7.41 18.67 14.69
CA GLY A 102 -6.98 18.20 13.37
C GLY A 102 -6.69 16.69 13.33
N LEU A 103 -7.17 15.94 14.32
CA LEU A 103 -6.90 14.50 14.47
C LEU A 103 -8.20 13.70 14.45
N SER A 104 -8.07 12.43 14.10
CA SER A 104 -9.14 11.44 14.05
C SER A 104 -8.98 10.37 15.13
N SER A 105 -10.11 9.89 15.64
CA SER A 105 -10.19 8.71 16.50
C SER A 105 -11.08 7.65 15.87
N ASN A 106 -10.99 6.41 16.36
CA ASN A 106 -12.01 5.40 16.02
C ASN A 106 -13.39 5.84 16.53
N MET A 107 -14.43 5.19 16.03
CA MET A 107 -15.78 5.34 16.55
C MET A 107 -15.87 4.95 18.04
N PRO A 108 -16.75 5.57 18.84
CA PRO A 108 -16.92 5.24 20.25
C PRO A 108 -17.21 3.75 20.47
N GLY A 109 -16.44 3.12 21.36
CA GLY A 109 -16.55 1.68 21.64
C GLY A 109 -15.93 0.78 20.57
N VAL A 110 -15.10 1.32 19.67
CA VAL A 110 -14.36 0.56 18.66
C VAL A 110 -12.85 0.76 18.85
N GLU A 111 -12.14 -0.33 19.05
CA GLU A 111 -10.68 -0.38 19.01
C GLU A 111 -10.25 -1.04 17.71
N ILE A 112 -9.24 -0.49 17.02
CA ILE A 112 -8.70 -1.04 15.77
C ILE A 112 -7.20 -1.17 15.89
N ARG A 113 -6.66 -2.29 15.42
CA ARG A 113 -5.23 -2.54 15.33
C ARG A 113 -4.83 -3.00 13.93
N VAL A 114 -3.56 -2.80 13.63
CA VAL A 114 -2.94 -3.21 12.36
C VAL A 114 -2.09 -4.47 12.64
N PRO A 115 -2.53 -5.66 12.21
CA PRO A 115 -1.80 -6.89 12.47
C PRO A 115 -0.62 -7.10 11.51
N GLY A 116 0.32 -7.95 11.94
CA GLY A 116 1.32 -8.55 11.05
C GLY A 116 2.50 -7.65 10.66
N TYR A 117 2.77 -6.57 11.40
CA TYR A 117 3.93 -5.73 11.16
C TYR A 117 5.25 -6.54 11.17
N GLY A 118 6.11 -6.30 10.19
CA GLY A 118 7.36 -7.05 9.97
C GLY A 118 7.16 -8.36 9.22
N GLY A 119 5.98 -8.98 9.28
CA GLY A 119 5.58 -10.08 8.41
C GLY A 119 5.11 -9.58 7.04
N THR A 120 4.79 -10.52 6.13
CA THR A 120 4.24 -10.18 4.80
C THR A 120 2.81 -10.69 4.59
N ASN A 121 2.33 -11.64 5.40
CA ASN A 121 1.04 -12.30 5.16
C ASN A 121 -0.14 -11.32 5.08
N THR A 122 -0.17 -10.29 5.94
CA THR A 122 -1.28 -9.31 6.03
C THR A 122 -1.29 -8.27 4.91
N ILE A 123 -0.23 -8.20 4.09
CA ILE A 123 -0.17 -7.39 2.87
C ILE A 123 -0.19 -8.25 1.60
N GLU A 124 0.15 -9.54 1.69
CA GLU A 124 0.03 -10.49 0.59
C GLU A 124 -1.44 -10.84 0.32
N TRP A 125 -2.19 -11.10 1.40
CA TRP A 125 -3.60 -11.47 1.37
C TRP A 125 -4.39 -10.56 2.31
N LEU A 126 -5.30 -9.76 1.75
CA LEU A 126 -6.20 -8.90 2.51
C LEU A 126 -7.31 -9.72 3.19
N ASP A 127 -7.73 -10.82 2.57
CA ASP A 127 -8.69 -11.77 3.13
C ASP A 127 -7.96 -12.98 3.73
N LYS A 128 -8.24 -13.31 5.00
CA LYS A 128 -7.64 -14.46 5.69
C LYS A 128 -8.02 -15.80 5.04
N SER A 129 -9.14 -15.88 4.33
CA SER A 129 -9.53 -17.05 3.53
C SER A 129 -8.60 -17.30 2.33
N LYS A 130 -7.82 -16.28 1.94
CA LYS A 130 -6.99 -16.25 0.73
C LYS A 130 -7.80 -16.44 -0.56
N ALA A 131 -9.04 -15.99 -0.57
CA ALA A 131 -9.81 -15.83 -1.79
C ALA A 131 -9.04 -14.93 -2.77
N SER A 132 -9.08 -15.25 -4.06
CA SER A 132 -8.34 -14.53 -5.10
C SER A 132 -8.65 -13.03 -5.14
N THR A 133 -9.88 -12.63 -4.79
CA THR A 133 -10.29 -11.22 -4.66
C THR A 133 -9.52 -10.45 -3.59
N GLY A 134 -8.98 -11.14 -2.58
CA GLY A 134 -8.16 -10.55 -1.53
C GLY A 134 -6.65 -10.64 -1.80
N MET A 135 -6.22 -11.12 -2.98
CA MET A 135 -4.80 -11.18 -3.33
C MET A 135 -4.27 -9.76 -3.62
N TYR A 136 -3.14 -9.39 -2.98
CA TYR A 136 -2.53 -8.08 -3.17
C TYR A 136 -1.03 -8.18 -3.47
N PHE A 137 -0.14 -8.15 -2.47
CA PHE A 137 1.32 -8.30 -2.70
C PHE A 137 1.80 -9.74 -2.90
N PHE A 138 0.91 -10.75 -2.81
CA PHE A 138 1.30 -12.16 -2.84
C PHE A 138 2.19 -12.50 -4.04
N THR A 139 1.80 -12.08 -5.25
CA THR A 139 2.54 -12.38 -6.48
C THR A 139 3.97 -11.84 -6.45
N VAL A 140 4.15 -10.58 -6.01
CA VAL A 140 5.47 -9.96 -5.90
C VAL A 140 6.33 -10.67 -4.86
N VAL A 141 5.77 -10.90 -3.66
CA VAL A 141 6.51 -11.55 -2.56
C VAL A 141 6.86 -13.00 -2.91
N ASP A 142 5.97 -13.73 -3.59
CA ASP A 142 6.23 -15.10 -4.00
C ASP A 142 7.35 -15.18 -5.04
N LYS A 143 7.39 -14.25 -6.01
CA LYS A 143 8.54 -14.10 -6.91
C LYS A 143 9.82 -13.81 -6.17
N MET A 144 9.81 -12.89 -5.20
CA MET A 144 10.98 -12.59 -4.37
C MET A 144 11.47 -13.83 -3.62
N VAL A 145 10.58 -14.63 -3.05
CA VAL A 145 10.96 -15.89 -2.38
C VAL A 145 11.58 -16.88 -3.36
N SER A 146 11.05 -16.98 -4.58
CA SER A 146 11.66 -17.81 -5.64
C SER A 146 13.08 -17.36 -6.03
N TRP A 147 13.40 -16.08 -5.79
CA TRP A 147 14.72 -15.48 -6.02
C TRP A 147 15.65 -15.54 -4.80
N GLY A 148 15.21 -16.10 -3.67
CA GLY A 148 16.04 -16.31 -2.47
C GLY A 148 15.71 -15.39 -1.29
N TYR A 149 14.59 -14.65 -1.34
CA TYR A 149 14.07 -13.97 -0.15
C TYR A 149 13.38 -14.94 0.83
N SER A 150 13.25 -14.49 2.07
CA SER A 150 12.54 -15.11 3.16
C SER A 150 11.61 -14.07 3.79
N ARG A 151 10.30 -14.37 3.76
CA ARG A 151 9.25 -13.57 4.38
C ARG A 151 9.58 -13.29 5.85
N GLY A 152 9.42 -12.03 6.28
CA GLY A 152 9.69 -11.59 7.64
C GLY A 152 11.16 -11.51 8.04
N LYS A 153 12.09 -11.67 7.08
CA LYS A 153 13.53 -11.55 7.33
C LYS A 153 14.17 -10.49 6.44
N ASN A 154 14.32 -10.79 5.16
CA ASN A 154 14.90 -9.86 4.18
C ASN A 154 13.84 -9.30 3.21
N VAL A 155 12.60 -9.77 3.28
CA VAL A 155 11.42 -9.05 2.76
C VAL A 155 10.39 -8.96 3.88
N MET A 156 9.95 -7.74 4.19
CA MET A 156 9.03 -7.45 5.29
C MET A 156 7.94 -6.51 4.82
N GLY A 157 6.74 -6.62 5.39
CA GLY A 157 5.68 -5.61 5.25
C GLY A 157 5.71 -4.64 6.43
N ALA A 158 5.44 -3.37 6.15
CA ALA A 158 5.19 -2.34 7.15
C ALA A 158 3.75 -1.80 6.98
N PRO A 159 2.73 -2.60 7.30
CA PRO A 159 1.33 -2.18 7.26
C PRO A 159 1.07 -1.06 8.27
N PHE A 160 0.06 -0.24 7.99
CA PHE A 160 -0.35 0.89 8.82
C PHE A 160 -1.87 1.04 8.77
N ASP A 161 -2.41 1.93 9.61
CA ASP A 161 -3.82 2.30 9.55
C ASP A 161 -4.05 3.23 8.36
N TRP A 162 -4.35 2.65 7.21
CA TRP A 162 -4.51 3.33 5.93
C TRP A 162 -5.73 4.26 5.87
N ARG A 163 -6.57 4.28 6.90
CA ARG A 163 -7.66 5.26 7.03
C ARG A 163 -7.15 6.66 7.41
N LYS A 164 -5.93 6.73 7.95
CA LYS A 164 -5.34 7.94 8.53
C LYS A 164 -4.34 8.64 7.60
N SER A 165 -4.30 9.97 7.66
CA SER A 165 -3.30 10.78 6.97
C SER A 165 -1.95 10.80 7.71
N PRO A 166 -0.84 11.13 7.01
CA PRO A 166 0.51 11.04 7.57
C PRO A 166 0.73 11.75 8.91
N ASN A 167 0.12 12.93 9.11
CA ASN A 167 0.24 13.72 10.35
C ASN A 167 -0.24 12.97 11.61
N GLU A 168 -0.98 11.88 11.46
CA GLU A 168 -1.52 11.07 12.55
C GLU A 168 -0.72 9.78 12.80
N LEU A 169 0.28 9.50 11.96
CA LEU A 169 1.00 8.22 11.91
C LEU A 169 2.38 8.28 12.58
N TYR A 170 2.59 9.19 13.54
CA TYR A 170 3.90 9.39 14.20
C TYR A 170 4.46 8.11 14.83
N LEU A 171 3.64 7.32 15.55
CA LEU A 171 4.06 6.03 16.11
C LEU A 171 4.46 5.01 15.03
N TYR A 172 3.73 5.01 13.89
CA TYR A 172 4.08 4.17 12.76
C TYR A 172 5.40 4.59 12.14
N PHE A 173 5.66 5.89 12.00
CA PHE A 173 6.91 6.39 11.44
C PHE A 173 8.11 6.11 12.35
N ASP A 174 7.95 6.20 13.67
CA ASP A 174 8.98 5.79 14.63
C ASP A 174 9.30 4.30 14.49
N LEU A 175 8.25 3.46 14.39
CA LEU A 175 8.40 2.03 14.18
C LEU A 175 9.05 1.71 12.82
N LEU A 176 8.67 2.41 11.75
CA LEU A 176 9.23 2.26 10.41
C LEU A 176 10.72 2.64 10.39
N LYS A 177 11.08 3.77 10.99
CA LYS A 177 12.47 4.21 11.12
C LYS A 177 13.29 3.15 11.87
N ALA A 178 12.81 2.70 13.03
CA ALA A 178 13.46 1.66 13.82
C ALA A 178 13.61 0.33 13.04
N THR A 179 12.59 -0.04 12.25
CA THR A 179 12.60 -1.24 11.42
C THR A 179 13.62 -1.15 10.30
N ILE A 180 13.72 -0.01 9.61
CA ILE A 180 14.73 0.22 8.57
C ILE A 180 16.14 0.12 9.15
N GLU A 181 16.40 0.78 10.28
CA GLU A 181 17.72 0.75 10.94
C GLU A 181 18.09 -0.66 11.43
N THR A 182 17.12 -1.37 11.99
CA THR A 182 17.30 -2.73 12.50
C THR A 182 17.57 -3.71 11.35
N THR A 183 16.82 -3.58 10.26
CA THR A 183 17.00 -4.37 9.04
C THR A 183 18.38 -4.15 8.44
N TYR A 184 18.84 -2.90 8.37
CA TYR A 184 20.19 -2.56 7.93
C TYR A 184 21.25 -3.28 8.76
N ARG A 185 21.17 -3.20 10.10
CA ARG A 185 22.13 -3.85 11.02
C ARG A 185 22.13 -5.38 10.84
N TYR A 186 20.97 -6.02 10.84
CA TYR A 186 20.87 -7.48 10.72
C TYR A 186 21.16 -8.01 9.31
N SER A 187 21.12 -7.16 8.29
CA SER A 187 21.51 -7.49 6.92
C SER A 187 22.97 -7.16 6.63
N GLY A 188 23.83 -7.15 7.66
CA GLY A 188 25.26 -6.92 7.53
C GLY A 188 25.60 -5.49 7.10
N HIS A 189 24.86 -4.50 7.61
CA HIS A 189 24.99 -3.08 7.24
C HIS A 189 24.69 -2.82 5.76
N THR A 190 23.74 -3.57 5.20
CA THR A 190 23.27 -3.40 3.84
C THR A 190 22.04 -2.50 3.83
N LYS A 191 22.08 -1.45 3.00
CA LYS A 191 20.98 -0.51 2.78
C LYS A 191 19.70 -1.20 2.32
N VAL A 192 18.56 -0.63 2.69
CA VAL A 192 17.22 -1.18 2.44
C VAL A 192 16.62 -0.59 1.17
N ILE A 193 15.95 -1.41 0.38
CA ILE A 193 15.05 -0.95 -0.68
C ILE A 193 13.64 -0.78 -0.10
N ILE A 194 13.04 0.38 -0.32
CA ILE A 194 11.63 0.61 -0.04
C ILE A 194 10.83 0.28 -1.29
N LEU A 195 9.90 -0.65 -1.21
CA LEU A 195 8.96 -0.98 -2.28
C LEU A 195 7.56 -0.52 -1.86
N ALA A 196 7.00 0.47 -2.54
CA ALA A 196 5.70 1.04 -2.15
C ALA A 196 4.71 1.02 -3.31
N HIS A 197 3.44 0.78 -2.98
CA HIS A 197 2.34 0.79 -3.94
C HIS A 197 1.31 1.87 -3.61
N SER A 198 0.78 2.54 -4.63
CA SER A 198 -0.31 3.53 -4.49
C SER A 198 -0.01 4.52 -3.36
N MET A 199 -0.95 4.73 -2.42
CA MET A 199 -0.82 5.65 -1.28
C MET A 199 0.44 5.45 -0.41
N GLY A 200 1.03 4.25 -0.39
CA GLY A 200 2.29 4.02 0.32
C GLY A 200 3.43 4.91 -0.20
N ASN A 201 3.35 5.35 -1.47
CA ASN A 201 4.34 6.25 -2.07
C ASN A 201 4.29 7.68 -1.54
N PRO A 202 3.16 8.42 -1.61
CA PRO A 202 3.07 9.74 -1.00
C PRO A 202 3.22 9.69 0.53
N LEU A 203 2.90 8.57 1.20
CA LEU A 203 3.23 8.37 2.62
C LEU A 203 4.76 8.34 2.85
N MET A 204 5.50 7.62 2.00
CA MET A 204 6.97 7.62 2.07
C MET A 204 7.59 8.97 1.70
N LEU A 205 6.98 9.71 0.77
CA LEU A 205 7.40 11.08 0.46
C LEU A 205 7.34 11.97 1.71
N TYR A 206 6.22 11.89 2.44
CA TYR A 206 6.07 12.59 3.72
C TYR A 206 7.15 12.17 4.72
N PHE A 207 7.40 10.87 4.86
CA PHE A 207 8.44 10.34 5.75
C PHE A 207 9.83 10.92 5.42
N TYR A 208 10.23 10.93 4.14
CA TYR A 208 11.54 11.42 3.71
C TYR A 208 11.73 12.93 3.84
N ASN A 209 10.65 13.71 3.79
CA ASN A 209 10.69 15.16 3.82
C ASN A 209 10.46 15.74 5.22
N HIS A 210 9.76 15.01 6.10
CA HIS A 210 9.35 15.54 7.41
C HIS A 210 9.82 14.74 8.62
N ILE A 211 10.24 13.48 8.45
CA ILE A 211 10.59 12.60 9.59
C ILE A 211 12.09 12.32 9.69
N VAL A 212 12.77 12.20 8.55
CA VAL A 212 14.21 11.86 8.50
C VAL A 212 15.01 12.89 7.73
N ASP A 213 16.28 13.05 8.09
CA ASP A 213 17.22 13.93 7.40
C ASP A 213 17.96 13.22 6.25
N GLN A 214 18.72 13.99 5.48
CA GLN A 214 19.46 13.46 4.32
C GLN A 214 20.59 12.50 4.72
N GLU A 215 21.24 12.71 5.86
CA GLU A 215 22.32 11.83 6.33
C GLU A 215 21.77 10.43 6.66
N TRP A 216 20.60 10.39 7.32
CA TRP A 216 19.88 9.17 7.61
C TRP A 216 19.47 8.44 6.33
N LYS A 217 18.89 9.16 5.36
CA LYS A 217 18.51 8.60 4.06
C LYS A 217 19.72 7.99 3.34
N ASP A 218 20.83 8.74 3.30
CA ASP A 218 22.07 8.30 2.68
C ASP A 218 22.71 7.09 3.34
N LYS A 219 22.49 6.90 4.65
CA LYS A 219 23.00 5.76 5.40
C LYS A 219 22.17 4.50 5.22
N TYR A 220 20.84 4.62 5.25
CA TYR A 220 19.96 3.45 5.41
C TYR A 220 19.19 3.05 4.15
N ILE A 221 18.96 3.97 3.20
CA ILE A 221 18.13 3.72 2.03
C ILE A 221 19.01 3.49 0.80
N GLU A 222 18.78 2.37 0.11
CA GLU A 222 19.42 2.10 -1.18
C GLU A 222 18.64 2.76 -2.30
N SER A 223 17.36 2.45 -2.39
CA SER A 223 16.45 3.06 -3.34
C SER A 223 15.00 2.91 -2.90
N HIS A 224 14.12 3.74 -3.48
CA HIS A 224 12.68 3.58 -3.44
C HIS A 224 12.22 3.09 -4.81
N VAL A 225 11.56 1.94 -4.86
CA VAL A 225 10.83 1.45 -6.02
C VAL A 225 9.35 1.78 -5.82
N SER A 226 8.84 2.68 -6.64
CA SER A 226 7.50 3.22 -6.56
C SER A 226 6.62 2.58 -7.62
N LEU A 227 5.50 1.97 -7.20
CA LEU A 227 4.50 1.37 -8.08
C LEU A 227 3.20 2.17 -8.01
N ALA A 228 2.74 2.69 -9.16
CA ALA A 228 1.44 3.34 -9.34
C ALA A 228 1.16 4.46 -8.31
N ALA A 229 2.12 5.35 -8.11
CA ALA A 229 2.03 6.40 -7.08
C ALA A 229 1.06 7.55 -7.47
N PRO A 230 0.04 7.85 -6.65
CA PRO A 230 -0.73 9.08 -6.77
C PRO A 230 0.00 10.24 -6.08
N TRP A 231 1.15 10.68 -6.62
CA TRP A 231 1.99 11.68 -5.96
C TRP A 231 1.22 12.97 -5.62
N GLY A 232 0.37 13.44 -6.53
CA GLY A 232 -0.48 14.62 -6.33
C GLY A 232 -1.92 14.29 -5.95
N GLY A 233 -2.25 13.04 -5.62
CA GLY A 233 -3.63 12.59 -5.39
C GLY A 233 -4.28 11.98 -6.63
N SER A 234 -5.59 11.69 -6.55
CA SER A 234 -6.39 11.05 -7.61
C SER A 234 -7.75 11.70 -7.74
N MET A 235 -8.24 11.84 -8.98
CA MET A 235 -9.59 12.32 -9.25
C MET A 235 -10.68 11.43 -8.64
N GLN A 236 -10.45 10.12 -8.47
CA GLN A 236 -11.43 9.23 -7.85
C GLN A 236 -11.87 9.71 -6.45
N ILE A 237 -10.99 10.42 -5.74
CA ILE A 237 -11.29 11.01 -4.42
C ILE A 237 -12.41 12.06 -4.49
N VAL A 238 -12.51 12.84 -5.58
CA VAL A 238 -13.57 13.84 -5.74
C VAL A 238 -14.94 13.17 -5.82
N ARG A 239 -15.05 12.11 -6.63
CA ARG A 239 -16.27 11.28 -6.69
C ARG A 239 -16.56 10.55 -5.39
N LEU A 240 -15.52 10.06 -4.71
CA LEU A 240 -15.63 9.41 -3.40
C LEU A 240 -16.29 10.35 -2.38
N PHE A 241 -15.83 11.60 -2.28
CA PHE A 241 -16.46 12.59 -1.40
C PHE A 241 -17.87 12.94 -1.86
N ALA A 242 -18.16 13.08 -3.16
CA ALA A 242 -19.51 13.42 -3.64
C ALA A 242 -20.51 12.26 -3.49
N SER A 243 -20.37 11.21 -4.29
CA SER A 243 -21.35 10.12 -4.47
C SER A 243 -20.88 8.77 -3.92
N GLY A 244 -19.67 8.70 -3.36
CA GLY A 244 -19.02 7.45 -2.96
C GLY A 244 -18.32 6.74 -4.12
N TYR A 245 -17.41 5.83 -3.77
CA TYR A 245 -16.60 5.08 -4.73
C TYR A 245 -16.46 3.62 -4.29
N ASN A 246 -16.72 2.66 -5.16
CA ASN A 246 -16.54 1.23 -4.86
C ASN A 246 -15.17 0.69 -5.29
N MET A 247 -14.19 1.56 -5.52
CA MET A 247 -12.81 1.17 -5.89
C MET A 247 -12.72 0.31 -7.16
N ASN A 248 -13.73 0.40 -8.05
CA ASN A 248 -13.89 -0.47 -9.22
C ASN A 248 -13.94 -1.98 -8.91
N TYR A 249 -14.18 -2.37 -7.65
CA TYR A 249 -14.37 -3.77 -7.26
C TYR A 249 -15.78 -4.26 -7.61
N TYR A 250 -16.07 -4.40 -8.90
CA TYR A 250 -17.36 -4.91 -9.40
C TYR A 250 -17.68 -6.33 -8.93
N ARG A 251 -16.66 -7.09 -8.51
CA ARG A 251 -16.80 -8.48 -8.01
C ARG A 251 -17.46 -8.56 -6.63
N VAL A 252 -17.51 -7.45 -5.90
CA VAL A 252 -18.20 -7.33 -4.62
C VAL A 252 -19.31 -6.29 -4.78
N ILE A 253 -20.57 -6.66 -4.53
CA ILE A 253 -21.70 -5.73 -4.64
C ILE A 253 -21.62 -4.74 -3.46
N LEU A 254 -20.85 -3.66 -3.66
CA LEU A 254 -20.69 -2.57 -2.70
C LEU A 254 -21.34 -1.30 -3.27
N PRO A 255 -22.56 -0.93 -2.82
CA PRO A 255 -23.19 0.30 -3.24
C PRO A 255 -22.33 1.50 -2.83
N PRO A 256 -21.90 2.37 -3.77
CA PRO A 256 -21.04 3.52 -3.43
C PRO A 256 -21.65 4.43 -2.35
N SER A 257 -22.97 4.62 -2.37
CA SER A 257 -23.70 5.42 -1.38
C SER A 257 -23.59 4.88 0.05
N LYS A 258 -23.48 3.55 0.22
CA LYS A 258 -23.30 2.89 1.53
C LYS A 258 -21.88 3.07 2.06
N LEU A 259 -20.89 3.04 1.18
CA LEU A 259 -19.48 3.24 1.54
C LEU A 259 -19.16 4.70 1.84
N ARG A 260 -19.87 5.63 1.21
CA ARG A 260 -19.55 7.06 1.20
C ARG A 260 -19.30 7.64 2.59
N ALA A 261 -20.13 7.32 3.59
CA ALA A 261 -19.97 7.87 4.95
C ALA A 261 -18.63 7.47 5.58
N MET A 262 -18.28 6.18 5.46
CA MET A 262 -16.98 5.66 5.91
C MET A 262 -15.83 6.26 5.14
N GLN A 263 -15.90 6.28 3.81
CA GLN A 263 -14.82 6.82 2.98
C GLN A 263 -14.58 8.30 3.25
N ARG A 264 -15.64 9.10 3.39
CA ARG A 264 -15.57 10.51 3.79
C ARG A 264 -14.89 10.69 5.14
N SER A 265 -15.04 9.75 6.06
CA SER A 265 -14.46 9.84 7.40
C SER A 265 -12.94 9.64 7.43
N PHE A 266 -12.37 8.98 6.41
CA PHE A 266 -10.94 8.71 6.33
C PHE A 266 -10.17 10.00 6.01
N THR A 267 -9.26 10.40 6.90
CA THR A 267 -8.37 11.54 6.66
C THR A 267 -7.38 11.25 5.54
N SER A 268 -7.09 9.97 5.26
CA SER A 268 -6.32 9.56 4.06
C SER A 268 -7.02 9.89 2.74
N SER A 269 -8.36 9.91 2.71
CA SER A 269 -9.10 10.37 1.52
C SER A 269 -8.85 11.85 1.26
N ALA A 270 -8.79 12.67 2.31
CA ALA A 270 -8.41 14.08 2.15
C ALA A 270 -6.95 14.22 1.70
N PHE A 271 -6.03 13.41 2.24
CA PHE A 271 -4.62 13.38 1.83
C PHE A 271 -4.40 13.04 0.35
N LEU A 272 -5.28 12.22 -0.23
CA LEU A 272 -5.23 11.84 -1.66
C LEU A 272 -6.07 12.73 -2.57
N PHE A 273 -6.69 13.79 -2.04
CA PHE A 273 -7.43 14.76 -2.85
C PHE A 273 -6.48 15.44 -3.86
N PRO A 274 -6.96 15.81 -5.07
CA PRO A 274 -6.16 16.56 -6.04
C PRO A 274 -5.37 17.73 -5.44
N SER A 275 -4.04 17.67 -5.57
CA SER A 275 -3.12 18.67 -5.04
C SER A 275 -2.99 19.88 -5.96
N THR A 276 -2.83 21.07 -5.38
CA THR A 276 -2.51 22.31 -6.10
C THR A 276 -1.13 22.26 -6.78
N ALA A 277 -0.27 21.30 -6.41
CA ALA A 277 1.01 21.08 -7.08
C ALA A 277 0.85 20.39 -8.47
N VAL A 278 -0.32 19.83 -8.78
CA VAL A 278 -0.58 19.07 -10.01
C VAL A 278 -1.81 19.58 -10.77
N TRP A 279 -2.88 19.96 -10.08
CA TRP A 279 -4.06 20.56 -10.68
C TRP A 279 -4.03 22.09 -10.50
N ASN A 280 -4.36 22.81 -11.56
CA ASN A 280 -4.38 24.27 -11.55
C ASN A 280 -5.77 24.80 -11.17
N ASP A 281 -5.85 26.08 -10.80
CA ASP A 281 -7.10 26.76 -10.40
C ASP A 281 -8.20 26.75 -11.47
N THR A 282 -7.84 26.45 -12.72
CA THR A 282 -8.77 26.35 -13.86
C THR A 282 -9.16 24.92 -14.20
N ASP A 283 -8.48 23.91 -13.64
CA ASP A 283 -8.77 22.51 -13.90
C ASP A 283 -10.08 22.12 -13.22
N ILE A 284 -11.10 21.84 -14.02
CA ILE A 284 -12.42 21.43 -13.50
C ILE A 284 -12.30 20.02 -12.94
N LEU A 285 -12.49 19.88 -11.64
CA LEU A 285 -12.56 18.59 -10.95
C LEU A 285 -13.96 17.99 -11.06
N ALA A 286 -14.96 18.84 -10.85
CA ALA A 286 -16.36 18.47 -10.86
C ALA A 286 -17.24 19.62 -11.39
N SER A 287 -18.37 19.29 -12.00
CA SER A 287 -19.38 20.27 -12.42
C SER A 287 -20.77 19.79 -12.00
N ALA A 288 -21.54 20.67 -11.36
CA ALA A 288 -22.90 20.39 -10.94
C ALA A 288 -23.72 21.67 -10.79
N ASN A 289 -25.02 21.61 -11.11
CA ASN A 289 -25.96 22.73 -10.90
C ASN A 289 -25.48 24.08 -11.48
N GLY A 290 -24.76 24.05 -12.62
CA GLY A 290 -24.22 25.25 -13.26
C GLY A 290 -22.95 25.83 -12.61
N LYS A 291 -22.37 25.12 -11.64
CA LYS A 291 -21.10 25.46 -10.98
C LYS A 291 -19.98 24.52 -11.43
N ASN A 292 -18.75 25.04 -11.43
CA ASN A 292 -17.53 24.26 -11.61
C ASN A 292 -16.72 24.30 -10.33
N TYR A 293 -16.29 23.13 -9.86
CA TYR A 293 -15.41 22.96 -8.73
C TYR A 293 -14.00 22.65 -9.24
N THR A 294 -13.03 23.37 -8.70
CA THR A 294 -11.60 23.32 -8.99
C THR A 294 -10.84 23.22 -7.68
N VAL A 295 -9.51 23.15 -7.72
CA VAL A 295 -8.70 23.27 -6.50
C VAL A 295 -8.80 24.66 -5.83
N ALA A 296 -9.29 25.69 -6.52
CA ALA A 296 -9.43 27.04 -5.99
C ALA A 296 -10.69 27.26 -5.12
N ASN A 297 -11.72 26.41 -5.25
CA ASN A 297 -12.99 26.53 -4.51
C ASN A 297 -13.41 25.22 -3.82
N VAL A 298 -12.45 24.50 -3.23
CA VAL A 298 -12.68 23.23 -2.53
C VAL A 298 -13.65 23.38 -1.34
N GLU A 299 -13.64 24.52 -0.63
CA GLU A 299 -14.60 24.79 0.45
C GLU A 299 -16.06 24.82 -0.07
N GLU A 300 -16.27 25.41 -1.25
CA GLU A 300 -17.58 25.46 -1.88
C GLU A 300 -18.06 24.05 -2.27
N PHE A 301 -17.16 23.21 -2.81
CA PHE A 301 -17.46 21.81 -3.07
C PHE A 301 -17.94 21.08 -1.81
N PHE A 302 -17.20 21.18 -0.70
CA PHE A 302 -17.57 20.52 0.56
C PHE A 302 -18.86 21.07 1.18
N THR A 303 -19.13 22.36 0.98
CA THR A 303 -20.39 23.00 1.39
C THR A 303 -21.56 22.43 0.59
N ASP A 304 -21.44 22.37 -0.74
CA ASP A 304 -22.52 21.95 -1.63
C ASP A 304 -22.83 20.44 -1.54
N ILE A 305 -21.88 19.62 -1.09
CA ILE A 305 -22.14 18.19 -0.77
C ILE A 305 -22.62 17.96 0.68
N ASN A 306 -22.86 19.04 1.44
CA ASN A 306 -23.24 19.03 2.86
C ASN A 306 -22.29 18.20 3.74
N TYR A 307 -20.98 18.42 3.58
CA TYR A 307 -19.95 17.70 4.35
C TYR A 307 -18.76 18.63 4.71
N LEU A 308 -19.01 19.65 5.51
CA LEU A 308 -17.98 20.62 5.95
C LEU A 308 -16.85 20.00 6.78
N THR A 309 -17.07 18.84 7.41
CA THR A 309 -15.98 18.07 8.03
C THR A 309 -14.89 17.75 7.01
N GLY A 310 -15.27 17.42 5.77
CA GLY A 310 -14.34 17.18 4.67
C GLY A 310 -13.47 18.38 4.33
N TRP A 311 -14.01 19.60 4.43
CA TRP A 311 -13.20 20.82 4.29
C TRP A 311 -12.17 20.96 5.41
N GLN A 312 -12.55 20.67 6.65
CA GLN A 312 -11.60 20.70 7.77
C GLN A 312 -10.51 19.63 7.61
N GLN A 313 -10.87 18.43 7.16
CA GLN A 313 -9.92 17.36 6.84
C GLN A 313 -8.99 17.78 5.70
N TYR A 314 -9.50 18.39 4.63
CA TYR A 314 -8.71 18.88 3.50
C TYR A 314 -7.69 19.93 3.93
N LYS A 315 -8.07 20.90 4.77
CA LYS A 315 -7.13 21.92 5.27
C LYS A 315 -5.96 21.32 6.06
N VAL A 316 -6.19 20.20 6.76
CA VAL A 316 -5.16 19.53 7.55
C VAL A 316 -4.32 18.58 6.70
N ALA A 317 -4.97 17.80 5.84
CA ALA A 317 -4.34 16.64 5.19
C ALA A 317 -4.07 16.83 3.69
N GLY A 318 -4.89 17.60 2.99
CA GLY A 318 -4.94 17.61 1.52
C GLY A 318 -3.71 18.16 0.81
N GLN A 319 -2.90 18.96 1.51
CA GLN A 319 -1.65 19.51 0.98
C GLN A 319 -0.44 19.17 1.86
N LEU A 320 -0.47 18.05 2.60
CA LEU A 320 0.61 17.68 3.53
C LEU A 320 1.97 17.50 2.85
N ASN A 321 2.00 17.04 1.60
CA ASN A 321 3.24 16.92 0.82
C ASN A 321 3.62 18.23 0.07
N GLY A 322 2.88 19.32 0.30
CA GLY A 322 3.16 20.65 -0.26
C GLY A 322 3.39 20.64 -1.77
N ASN A 323 4.57 21.12 -2.19
CA ASN A 323 4.97 21.22 -3.59
C ASN A 323 5.48 19.90 -4.20
N LEU A 324 5.39 18.80 -3.46
CA LEU A 324 5.91 17.48 -3.84
C LEU A 324 7.43 17.53 -4.05
N ASP A 325 8.14 18.07 -3.06
CA ASP A 325 9.60 18.17 -3.06
C ASP A 325 10.26 16.80 -3.17
N ALA A 326 11.38 16.72 -3.91
CA ALA A 326 12.04 15.47 -4.23
C ALA A 326 12.48 14.69 -2.96
N PRO A 327 12.39 13.35 -2.95
CA PRO A 327 12.57 12.56 -1.73
C PRO A 327 14.02 12.49 -1.23
N GLY A 328 15.01 12.90 -2.03
CA GLY A 328 16.43 12.81 -1.69
C GLY A 328 16.96 11.37 -1.61
N VAL A 329 16.33 10.43 -2.31
CA VAL A 329 16.77 9.03 -2.42
C VAL A 329 16.80 8.62 -3.89
N LYS A 330 17.57 7.57 -4.21
CA LYS A 330 17.52 6.95 -5.55
C LYS A 330 16.10 6.43 -5.76
N LEU A 331 15.45 6.82 -6.86
CA LEU A 331 14.05 6.49 -7.13
C LEU A 331 13.89 5.75 -8.46
N HIS A 332 13.11 4.67 -8.43
CA HIS A 332 12.58 4.01 -9.62
C HIS A 332 11.08 4.23 -9.64
N CYS A 333 10.59 5.13 -10.49
CA CYS A 333 9.19 5.50 -10.60
C CYS A 333 8.51 4.69 -11.70
N LEU A 334 7.61 3.78 -11.32
CA LEU A 334 6.85 2.93 -12.23
C LEU A 334 5.37 3.31 -12.16
N TYR A 335 4.74 3.57 -13.30
CA TYR A 335 3.31 3.89 -13.37
C TYR A 335 2.69 3.39 -14.68
N GLY A 336 1.39 3.10 -14.61
CA GLY A 336 0.59 2.68 -15.75
C GLY A 336 0.10 3.87 -16.59
N THR A 337 -0.08 3.63 -17.89
CA THR A 337 -0.67 4.57 -18.85
C THR A 337 -1.55 3.82 -19.85
N GLY A 338 -2.34 4.54 -20.63
CA GLY A 338 -3.21 4.01 -21.67
C GLY A 338 -4.51 3.39 -21.15
N ILE A 339 -4.91 3.67 -19.91
CA ILE A 339 -6.16 3.19 -19.31
C ILE A 339 -7.04 4.38 -18.97
N ASP A 340 -8.29 4.30 -19.44
CA ASP A 340 -9.35 5.27 -19.15
C ASP A 340 -9.44 5.55 -17.65
N THR A 341 -9.04 6.76 -17.28
CA THR A 341 -8.96 7.20 -15.88
C THR A 341 -9.83 8.43 -15.69
N PRO A 342 -10.75 8.46 -14.70
CA PRO A 342 -11.63 9.61 -14.51
C PRO A 342 -10.86 10.92 -14.34
N GLU A 343 -11.21 11.93 -15.13
CA GLU A 343 -10.61 13.27 -15.08
C GLU A 343 -11.58 14.35 -14.65
N ILE A 344 -12.84 14.28 -15.09
CA ILE A 344 -13.87 15.27 -14.75
C ILE A 344 -15.18 14.56 -14.43
N PHE A 345 -15.83 14.95 -13.35
CA PHE A 345 -17.15 14.45 -12.96
C PHE A 345 -18.23 15.49 -13.20
N THR A 346 -19.30 15.13 -13.93
CA THR A 346 -20.41 16.04 -14.20
C THR A 346 -21.72 15.44 -13.71
N TRP A 347 -22.46 16.19 -12.91
CA TRP A 347 -23.81 15.82 -12.46
C TRP A 347 -24.87 16.68 -13.12
N SER A 348 -25.91 15.99 -13.61
CA SER A 348 -27.14 16.66 -14.05
C SER A 348 -27.87 17.29 -12.87
N ARG A 349 -28.70 18.30 -13.15
CA ARG A 349 -29.49 19.00 -12.13
C ARG A 349 -30.33 17.98 -11.33
N GLY A 350 -30.23 18.04 -10.00
CA GLY A 350 -30.95 17.15 -9.08
C GLY A 350 -30.27 15.80 -8.79
N TYR A 351 -29.14 15.49 -9.44
CA TYR A 351 -28.38 14.25 -9.20
C TYR A 351 -27.19 14.44 -8.26
N PHE A 352 -26.67 15.67 -8.14
CA PHE A 352 -25.57 15.99 -7.24
C PHE A 352 -26.05 16.13 -5.79
N PRO A 353 -25.33 15.57 -4.79
CA PRO A 353 -24.14 14.71 -4.89
C PRO A 353 -24.44 13.20 -4.80
N ASP A 354 -25.71 12.81 -4.68
CA ASP A 354 -26.11 11.47 -4.21
C ASP A 354 -26.13 10.38 -5.29
N TYR A 355 -26.10 10.75 -6.57
CA TYR A 355 -26.12 9.81 -7.68
C TYR A 355 -24.76 9.74 -8.39
N PRO A 356 -24.48 8.67 -9.16
CA PRO A 356 -23.27 8.59 -9.95
C PRO A 356 -23.14 9.75 -10.98
N PRO A 357 -21.95 10.33 -11.16
CA PRO A 357 -21.70 11.33 -12.20
C PRO A 357 -21.60 10.72 -13.60
N ASN A 358 -21.75 11.57 -14.61
CA ASN A 358 -21.13 11.33 -15.92
C ASN A 358 -19.62 11.56 -15.78
N ILE A 359 -18.82 10.66 -16.35
CA ILE A 359 -17.37 10.68 -16.21
C ILE A 359 -16.75 10.98 -17.56
N LEU A 360 -15.92 12.03 -17.61
CA LEU A 360 -14.95 12.21 -18.68
C LEU A 360 -13.65 11.55 -18.25
N ASN A 361 -13.16 10.60 -19.04
CA ASN A 361 -11.89 9.93 -18.78
C ASN A 361 -10.77 10.61 -19.56
N GLY A 362 -9.58 10.62 -18.95
CA GLY A 362 -8.31 10.86 -19.62
C GLY A 362 -7.35 9.70 -19.37
N ASP A 363 -6.05 9.99 -19.44
CA ASP A 363 -5.00 8.96 -19.36
C ASP A 363 -4.55 8.69 -17.91
N GLY A 364 -4.16 7.44 -17.64
CA GLY A 364 -3.70 6.96 -16.35
C GLY A 364 -3.72 5.44 -16.26
N ASP A 365 -3.90 4.93 -15.04
CA ASP A 365 -3.94 3.49 -14.72
C ASP A 365 -5.34 2.97 -14.32
N GLY A 366 -6.39 3.76 -14.54
CA GLY A 366 -7.78 3.50 -14.14
C GLY A 366 -8.17 4.10 -12.79
N THR A 367 -7.17 4.45 -11.96
CA THR A 367 -7.38 5.10 -10.65
C THR A 367 -6.60 6.41 -10.53
N VAL A 368 -5.32 6.41 -10.88
CA VAL A 368 -4.40 7.53 -10.77
C VAL A 368 -4.22 8.18 -12.12
N ASN A 369 -4.54 9.48 -12.19
CA ASN A 369 -4.35 10.27 -13.39
C ASN A 369 -2.86 10.33 -13.75
N ARG A 370 -2.54 10.23 -15.05
CA ARG A 370 -1.17 10.30 -15.56
C ARG A 370 -0.38 11.50 -15.01
N LYS A 371 -0.99 12.69 -15.00
CA LYS A 371 -0.35 13.91 -14.47
C LYS A 371 0.04 13.84 -12.99
N SER A 372 -0.65 13.02 -12.19
CA SER A 372 -0.30 12.75 -10.80
C SER A 372 0.85 11.76 -10.71
N ALA A 373 0.81 10.69 -11.52
CA ALA A 373 1.87 9.68 -11.56
C ALA A 373 3.22 10.23 -12.08
N GLU A 374 3.18 11.16 -13.03
CA GLU A 374 4.35 11.75 -13.69
C GLU A 374 5.07 12.83 -12.86
N VAL A 375 4.59 13.17 -11.65
CA VAL A 375 5.28 14.12 -10.76
C VAL A 375 6.75 13.76 -10.55
N CYS A 376 7.07 12.46 -10.48
CA CYS A 376 8.44 12.00 -10.33
C CYS A 376 9.37 12.40 -11.48
N MET A 377 8.86 12.74 -12.67
CA MET A 377 9.65 13.29 -13.78
C MET A 377 10.24 14.68 -13.48
N ARG A 378 9.64 15.41 -12.53
CA ARG A 378 10.13 16.73 -12.09
C ARG A 378 11.42 16.60 -11.26
N TRP A 379 11.68 15.41 -10.73
CA TRP A 379 12.83 15.14 -9.87
C TRP A 379 14.01 14.62 -10.71
N ASN A 380 15.18 15.18 -10.46
CA ASN A 380 16.45 14.83 -11.11
C ASN A 380 17.61 15.08 -10.15
N GLU A 381 18.84 14.73 -10.53
CA GLU A 381 20.00 14.84 -9.63
C GLU A 381 20.24 16.25 -9.08
N ARG A 382 19.78 17.32 -9.75
CA ARG A 382 19.96 18.70 -9.27
C ARG A 382 19.04 19.05 -8.09
N ASN A 383 17.81 18.54 -8.07
CA ASN A 383 16.84 18.84 -7.02
C ASN A 383 16.57 17.65 -6.07
N ASN A 384 17.04 16.44 -6.41
CA ASN A 384 16.88 15.23 -5.62
C ASN A 384 18.15 14.87 -4.82
N GLY A 385 18.89 15.86 -4.31
CA GLY A 385 20.08 15.65 -3.47
C GLY A 385 21.20 14.85 -4.15
N GLY A 386 21.38 15.01 -5.46
CA GLY A 386 22.34 14.25 -6.25
C GLY A 386 21.96 12.79 -6.50
N LYS A 387 20.76 12.34 -6.09
CA LYS A 387 20.32 10.95 -6.27
C LYS A 387 19.57 10.80 -7.59
N PRO A 388 19.82 9.71 -8.35
CA PRO A 388 19.19 9.52 -9.65
C PRO A 388 17.72 9.14 -9.51
N VAL A 389 16.91 9.59 -10.47
CA VAL A 389 15.50 9.24 -10.64
C VAL A 389 15.34 8.59 -12.01
N THR A 390 14.76 7.39 -12.04
CA THR A 390 14.49 6.65 -13.27
C THR A 390 12.99 6.47 -13.44
N ILE A 391 12.51 6.67 -14.66
CA ILE A 391 11.10 6.65 -15.02
C ILE A 391 10.84 5.39 -15.85
N HIS A 392 9.78 4.67 -15.52
CA HIS A 392 9.37 3.43 -16.16
C HIS A 392 7.87 3.49 -16.43
N GLU A 393 7.50 4.02 -17.59
CA GLU A 393 6.12 3.97 -18.09
C GLU A 393 5.78 2.52 -18.47
N ILE A 394 4.63 2.02 -17.99
CA ILE A 394 4.17 0.66 -18.28
C ILE A 394 2.79 0.72 -18.94
N PRO A 395 2.73 0.84 -20.27
CA PRO A 395 1.47 0.92 -21.00
C PRO A 395 0.56 -0.28 -20.70
N GLY A 396 -0.72 -0.02 -20.44
CA GLY A 396 -1.75 -1.02 -20.15
C GLY A 396 -1.66 -1.67 -18.76
N ALA A 397 -0.79 -1.21 -17.87
CA ALA A 397 -0.78 -1.67 -16.48
C ALA A 397 -1.87 -0.94 -15.67
N GLU A 398 -2.95 -1.66 -15.33
CA GLU A 398 -3.99 -1.17 -14.42
C GLU A 398 -3.43 -1.01 -13.00
N HIS A 399 -4.01 -0.08 -12.24
CA HIS A 399 -3.57 0.31 -10.91
C HIS A 399 -3.17 -0.86 -10.00
N MET A 400 -4.01 -1.90 -9.89
CA MET A 400 -3.74 -3.09 -9.09
C MET A 400 -2.96 -4.16 -9.88
N GLU A 401 -3.21 -4.28 -11.18
CA GLU A 401 -2.54 -5.26 -12.05
C GLU A 401 -1.05 -4.96 -12.25
N ILE A 402 -0.56 -3.75 -11.94
CA ILE A 402 0.88 -3.44 -11.94
C ILE A 402 1.69 -4.37 -11.02
N LEU A 403 1.08 -4.88 -9.94
CA LEU A 403 1.70 -5.85 -9.03
C LEU A 403 1.86 -7.24 -9.65
N HIS A 404 1.13 -7.53 -10.72
CA HIS A 404 1.17 -8.78 -11.49
C HIS A 404 1.90 -8.61 -12.83
N ASN A 405 2.16 -7.36 -13.23
CA ASN A 405 2.75 -7.04 -14.51
C ASN A 405 4.20 -7.57 -14.63
N PRO A 406 4.52 -8.39 -15.65
CA PRO A 406 5.86 -8.96 -15.80
C PRO A 406 6.98 -7.93 -15.92
N THR A 407 6.72 -6.79 -16.59
CA THR A 407 7.70 -5.71 -16.76
C THR A 407 7.98 -5.04 -15.42
N ALA A 408 6.94 -4.73 -14.64
CA ALA A 408 7.09 -4.15 -13.30
C ALA A 408 7.87 -5.10 -12.37
N ILE A 409 7.51 -6.38 -12.36
CA ILE A 409 8.18 -7.43 -11.58
C ILE A 409 9.66 -7.56 -11.98
N GLU A 410 9.98 -7.46 -13.28
CA GLU A 410 11.36 -7.50 -13.76
C GLU A 410 12.17 -6.27 -13.34
N ILE A 411 11.58 -5.08 -13.31
CA ILE A 411 12.24 -3.86 -12.80
C ILE A 411 12.49 -3.99 -11.29
N VAL A 412 11.49 -4.46 -10.52
CA VAL A 412 11.67 -4.78 -9.09
C VAL A 412 12.82 -5.76 -8.93
N ARG A 413 12.86 -6.83 -9.74
CA ARG A 413 13.95 -7.81 -9.75
C ARG A 413 15.30 -7.14 -10.00
N LYS A 414 15.43 -6.28 -11.01
CA LYS A 414 16.69 -5.60 -11.30
C LYS A 414 17.13 -4.70 -10.14
N ALA A 415 16.21 -3.98 -9.50
CA ALA A 415 16.52 -3.15 -8.33
C ALA A 415 17.11 -3.98 -7.18
N ILE A 416 16.43 -5.07 -6.78
CA ILE A 416 16.86 -5.92 -5.64
C ILE A 416 18.20 -6.64 -5.87
N PHE A 417 18.58 -6.85 -7.12
CA PHE A 417 19.87 -7.44 -7.52
C PHE A 417 20.96 -6.40 -7.79
N GLY A 418 20.66 -5.10 -7.66
CA GLY A 418 21.59 -4.00 -7.95
C GLY A 418 21.97 -3.89 -9.42
N LEU A 419 20.99 -4.05 -10.31
CA LEU A 419 21.14 -4.04 -11.77
C LEU A 419 20.54 -2.78 -12.43
N LEU A 420 20.12 -1.80 -11.64
CA LEU A 420 19.58 -0.50 -12.08
C LEU A 420 20.42 0.66 -11.57
#